data_AF-A0AAW1RD41-F1
#
_entry.id   AF-A0AAW1RD41-F1
#
_cell.length_a   1.000
_cell.length_b   1.000
_cell.length_c   1.000
_cell.angle_alpha   90.00
_cell.angle_beta   90.00
_cell.angle_gamma   90.00
#
_symmetry.space_group_name_H-M   'P 1'
#
loop_
_entity.id
_entity.type
_entity.pdbx_description
1 polymer ?
#
loop_
_entity_poly.entity_id
_entity_poly.type
_entity_poly.pdbx_seq_one_letter_code
_entity_poly.pdbx_strand_id
1 'polypeptide(L)'
;MHMAALHENTRPYHDHGVEVLYRFANFDPFSRTAYFGRSLDLGQFERFRRIMHTPYFSVLLSHTHSKLVSDLQVSEHAWVQRVWVKGFHRGAEDTFSFRMQQRLGGRYDGTWFTESLTADKCPREVLLSV
;
A
#
# COMPACT_ATOMS: atom_id res chain seq x y z
N MET A 1 2.11 9.70 -1.19
CA MET A 1 3.20 9.52 -2.19
C MET A 1 3.41 8.03 -2.53
N HIS A 2 2.35 7.28 -2.91
CA HIS A 2 2.44 5.86 -3.32
C HIS A 2 1.73 5.55 -4.66
N MET A 3 0.87 6.46 -5.13
CA MET A 3 0.07 6.25 -6.34
C MET A 3 0.91 6.12 -7.61
N ALA A 4 2.06 6.81 -7.69
CA ALA A 4 2.95 6.72 -8.85
C ALA A 4 3.53 5.30 -9.04
N ALA A 5 3.89 4.62 -7.94
CA ALA A 5 4.40 3.26 -8.01
C ALA A 5 3.30 2.24 -8.38
N LEU A 6 2.07 2.45 -7.89
CA LEU A 6 0.92 1.61 -8.23
C LEU A 6 0.42 1.83 -9.67
N HIS A 7 0.55 3.05 -10.18
CA HIS A 7 0.29 3.38 -11.59
C HIS A 7 1.21 2.58 -12.52
N GLU A 8 2.50 2.48 -12.19
CA GLU A 8 3.48 1.70 -12.96
C GLU A 8 3.80 0.34 -12.34
N ASN A 9 2.77 -0.40 -11.92
CA ASN A 9 2.95 -1.66 -11.17
C ASN A 9 3.89 -2.69 -11.85
N THR A 10 4.01 -2.69 -13.17
CA THR A 10 4.78 -3.67 -13.94
C THR A 10 6.17 -3.19 -14.39
N ARG A 11 6.63 -2.02 -13.96
CA ARG A 11 7.97 -1.49 -14.28
C ARG A 11 8.76 -1.24 -12.98
N PRO A 12 10.04 -1.68 -12.90
CA PRO A 12 10.85 -2.35 -13.93
C PRO A 12 10.58 -3.87 -14.07
N TYR A 13 9.84 -4.48 -13.14
CA TYR A 13 9.40 -5.88 -13.20
C TYR A 13 7.95 -6.02 -12.72
N HIS A 14 7.35 -7.19 -12.97
CA HIS A 14 5.97 -7.47 -12.59
C HIS A 14 5.74 -7.33 -11.07
N ASP A 15 4.67 -6.63 -10.67
CA ASP A 15 4.31 -6.35 -9.26
C ASP A 15 5.32 -5.50 -8.47
N HIS A 16 6.15 -4.71 -9.16
CA HIS A 16 7.02 -3.73 -8.51
C HIS A 16 6.23 -2.70 -7.68
N GLY A 17 5.07 -2.25 -8.14
CA GLY A 17 4.24 -1.31 -7.39
C GLY A 17 3.72 -1.89 -6.08
N VAL A 18 3.29 -3.16 -6.11
CA VAL A 18 2.90 -3.93 -4.92
C VAL A 18 4.08 -4.07 -3.97
N GLU A 19 5.28 -4.35 -4.47
CA GLU A 19 6.47 -4.45 -3.62
C GLU A 19 6.85 -3.12 -2.98
N VAL A 20 6.76 -2.01 -3.70
CA VAL A 20 6.99 -0.67 -3.14
C VAL A 20 5.99 -0.40 -2.02
N LEU A 21 4.69 -0.66 -2.24
CA LEU A 21 3.67 -0.50 -1.21
C LEU A 21 3.96 -1.40 0.01
N TYR A 22 4.40 -2.64 -0.20
CA TYR A 22 4.78 -3.57 0.87
C TYR A 22 6.03 -3.12 1.65
N ARG A 23 7.01 -2.48 1.00
CA ARG A 23 8.20 -1.95 1.69
C ARG A 23 7.91 -0.75 2.58
N PHE A 24 6.89 0.02 2.23
CA PHE A 24 6.38 1.13 3.03
C PHE A 24 5.24 0.71 3.96
N ALA A 25 4.85 -0.57 3.97
CA ALA A 25 4.05 -1.13 5.05
C ALA A 25 4.81 -0.96 6.37
N ASN A 26 4.10 -0.67 7.46
CA ASN A 26 4.69 -0.50 8.79
C ASN A 26 5.24 -1.83 9.35
N PHE A 27 6.27 -2.38 8.72
CA PHE A 27 6.96 -3.62 9.09
C PHE A 27 8.24 -3.31 9.86
N ASP A 28 8.57 -4.13 10.85
CA ASP A 28 9.87 -4.06 11.53
C ASP A 28 10.91 -4.92 10.79
N PRO A 29 11.90 -4.32 10.09
CA PRO A 29 12.92 -5.08 9.36
C PRO A 29 13.84 -5.93 10.26
N PHE A 30 13.66 -5.89 11.59
CA PHE A 30 14.43 -6.66 12.57
C PHE A 30 13.70 -7.90 13.13
N SER A 31 12.41 -8.10 12.86
CA SER A 31 11.73 -9.38 13.09
C SER A 31 12.00 -10.33 11.91
N ARG A 32 13.17 -10.99 11.97
CA ARG A 32 13.79 -11.94 11.03
C ARG A 32 12.82 -12.84 10.24
N THR A 33 12.95 -12.90 8.91
CA THR A 33 13.52 -14.08 8.20
C THR A 33 14.37 -13.67 6.98
N ALA A 34 15.67 -14.00 7.03
CA ALA A 34 16.62 -13.69 5.98
C ALA A 34 16.55 -14.67 4.81
N TYR A 35 16.16 -14.19 3.61
CA TYR A 35 16.58 -14.77 2.32
C TYR A 35 16.85 -13.62 1.33
N PHE A 36 18.03 -13.62 0.70
CA PHE A 36 18.56 -12.65 -0.28
C PHE A 36 18.95 -11.23 0.20
N GLY A 37 19.46 -11.07 1.42
CA GLY A 37 20.03 -9.77 1.86
C GLY A 37 19.00 -8.62 2.00
N ARG A 38 17.73 -8.89 1.70
CA ARG A 38 16.54 -8.12 2.06
C ARG A 38 15.55 -9.09 2.71
N SER A 39 15.40 -8.98 4.02
CA SER A 39 14.51 -9.82 4.82
C SER A 39 13.04 -9.45 4.52
N LEU A 40 12.34 -10.25 3.71
CA LEU A 40 10.89 -10.18 3.55
C LEU A 40 10.35 -11.62 3.68
N ASP A 41 9.43 -11.85 4.62
CA ASP A 41 8.72 -13.13 4.73
C ASP A 41 7.97 -13.40 3.42
N LEU A 42 8.50 -14.29 2.56
CA LEU A 42 7.89 -14.60 1.26
C LEU A 42 6.42 -15.02 1.38
N GLY A 43 6.04 -15.70 2.47
CA GLY A 43 4.65 -16.07 2.73
C GLY A 43 3.74 -14.87 2.98
N GLN A 44 4.21 -13.86 3.70
CA GLN A 44 3.46 -12.63 3.98
C GLN A 44 3.39 -11.73 2.75
N PHE A 45 4.50 -11.61 2.01
CA PHE A 45 4.51 -10.88 0.75
C PHE A 45 3.58 -11.52 -0.28
N GLU A 46 3.64 -12.84 -0.47
CA GLU A 46 2.74 -13.54 -1.41
C GLU A 46 1.27 -13.44 -0.97
N ARG A 47 0.99 -13.45 0.34
CA ARG A 47 -0.37 -13.21 0.85
C ARG A 47 -0.83 -11.78 0.54
N PHE A 48 0.00 -10.78 0.80
CA PHE A 48 -0.28 -9.39 0.49
C PHE A 48 -0.49 -9.18 -1.02
N ARG A 49 0.41 -9.74 -1.83
CA ARG A 49 0.32 -9.76 -3.29
C ARG A 49 -1.00 -10.35 -3.76
N ARG A 50 -1.42 -11.50 -3.23
CA ARG A 50 -2.73 -12.11 -3.54
C ARG A 50 -3.89 -11.19 -3.19
N ILE A 51 -3.83 -10.49 -2.05
CA ILE A 51 -4.86 -9.51 -1.65
C ILE A 51 -4.93 -8.36 -2.64
N MET A 52 -3.78 -7.81 -3.05
CA MET A 52 -3.71 -6.73 -4.04
C MET A 52 -4.28 -7.14 -5.41
N HIS A 53 -4.16 -8.42 -5.77
CA HIS A 53 -4.74 -8.99 -6.99
C HIS A 53 -6.22 -9.39 -6.88
N THR A 54 -6.88 -9.20 -5.72
CA THR A 54 -8.33 -9.43 -5.60
C THR A 54 -9.11 -8.37 -6.40
N PRO A 55 -10.36 -8.65 -6.83
CA PRO A 55 -11.16 -7.71 -7.60
C PRO A 55 -11.37 -6.33 -6.96
N TYR A 56 -11.28 -6.25 -5.63
CA TYR A 56 -11.43 -5.01 -4.88
C TYR A 56 -10.19 -4.11 -4.98
N PHE A 57 -8.99 -4.69 -4.95
CA PHE A 57 -7.73 -3.93 -4.94
C PHE A 57 -7.02 -3.89 -6.28
N SER A 58 -7.37 -4.77 -7.23
CA SER A 58 -6.74 -4.82 -8.55
C SER A 58 -6.93 -3.53 -9.35
N VAL A 59 -7.98 -2.76 -9.05
CA VAL A 59 -8.22 -1.42 -9.64
C VAL A 59 -7.11 -0.42 -9.30
N LEU A 60 -6.40 -0.59 -8.18
CA LEU A 60 -5.23 0.22 -7.84
C LEU A 60 -4.03 -0.06 -8.75
N LEU A 61 -3.92 -1.30 -9.22
CA LEU A 61 -2.78 -1.76 -10.00
C LEU A 61 -2.95 -1.32 -11.46
N SER A 62 -1.95 -0.61 -11.98
CA SER A 62 -1.97 -0.14 -13.38
C SER A 62 -3.22 0.70 -13.72
N HIS A 63 -3.65 1.52 -12.76
CA HIS A 63 -4.76 2.43 -12.95
C HIS A 63 -4.47 3.49 -14.02
N THR A 64 -5.50 3.93 -14.72
CA THR A 64 -5.36 4.96 -15.78
C THR A 64 -5.45 6.37 -15.20
N HIS A 65 -6.22 6.55 -14.13
CA HIS A 65 -6.37 7.84 -13.49
C HIS A 65 -6.56 7.67 -11.98
N SER A 66 -6.01 8.61 -11.21
CA SER A 66 -6.26 8.73 -9.79
C SER A 66 -6.47 10.19 -9.43
N LYS A 67 -7.37 10.43 -8.46
CA LYS A 67 -7.71 11.75 -7.96
C LYS A 67 -7.75 11.70 -6.43
N LEU A 68 -7.06 12.64 -5.81
CA LEU A 68 -7.16 12.86 -4.37
C LEU A 68 -8.57 13.34 -4.02
N VAL A 69 -9.26 12.60 -3.14
CA VAL A 69 -10.62 12.92 -2.67
C VAL A 69 -10.55 13.64 -1.33
N SER A 70 -9.72 13.14 -0.43
CA SER A 70 -9.58 13.70 0.92
C SER A 70 -8.16 13.56 1.41
N ASP A 71 -7.73 14.54 2.20
CA ASP A 71 -6.44 14.58 2.85
C ASP A 71 -6.65 15.06 4.28
N LEU A 72 -6.43 14.17 5.26
CA LEU A 72 -6.77 14.42 6.65
C LEU A 72 -5.60 14.08 7.57
N GLN A 73 -5.11 15.07 8.30
CA GLN A 73 -4.19 14.84 9.41
C GLN A 73 -5.01 14.44 10.65
N VAL A 74 -4.90 13.17 11.06
CA VAL A 74 -5.63 12.64 12.22
C VAL A 74 -4.93 13.04 13.52
N SER A 75 -3.60 13.05 13.52
CA SER A 75 -2.75 13.53 14.61
C SER A 75 -1.40 14.00 14.07
N GLU A 76 -0.51 14.49 14.94
CA GLU A 76 0.86 14.87 14.56
C GLU A 76 1.59 13.77 13.79
N HIS A 77 1.36 12.51 14.14
CA HIS A 77 2.05 11.34 13.60
C HIS A 77 1.13 10.38 12.84
N ALA A 78 -0.10 10.80 12.50
CA ALA A 78 -1.06 9.96 11.78
C ALA A 78 -1.80 10.75 10.71
N TRP A 79 -1.89 10.17 9.52
CA TRP A 79 -2.45 10.81 8.34
C TRP A 79 -3.36 9.83 7.60
N VAL A 80 -4.47 10.31 7.06
CA VAL A 80 -5.38 9.52 6.22
C VAL A 80 -5.57 10.23 4.89
N GLN A 81 -5.27 9.51 3.82
CA GLN A 81 -5.44 10.00 2.46
C GLN A 81 -6.45 9.12 1.72
N ARG A 82 -7.51 9.74 1.16
CA ARG A 82 -8.50 9.03 0.34
C ARG A 82 -8.29 9.35 -1.12
N VAL A 83 -8.14 8.33 -1.94
CA VAL A 83 -7.85 8.48 -3.37
C VAL A 83 -8.87 7.70 -4.17
N TRP A 84 -9.55 8.39 -5.07
CA TRP A 84 -10.40 7.76 -6.08
C TRP A 84 -9.53 7.31 -7.24
N VAL A 85 -9.78 6.10 -7.73
CA VAL A 85 -8.95 5.45 -8.73
C VAL A 85 -9.83 4.84 -9.80
N LYS A 86 -9.42 5.02 -11.05
CA LYS A 86 -10.05 4.44 -12.23
C LYS A 86 -9.07 3.51 -12.92
N GLY A 87 -9.43 2.24 -12.97
CA GLY A 87 -8.71 1.18 -13.66
C GLY A 87 -8.97 1.20 -15.17
N PHE A 88 -8.31 0.27 -15.87
CA PHE A 88 -8.38 0.13 -17.32
C PHE A 88 -9.72 -0.46 -17.82
N HIS A 89 -10.35 -1.32 -17.02
CA HIS A 89 -11.59 -2.00 -17.40
C HIS A 89 -12.79 -1.07 -17.26
N ARG A 90 -13.79 -1.22 -18.16
CA ARG A 90 -15.00 -0.39 -18.13
C ARG A 90 -15.76 -0.62 -16.82
N GLY A 91 -15.96 0.44 -16.03
CA GLY A 91 -16.62 0.40 -14.72
C GLY A 91 -15.72 -0.01 -13.55
N ALA A 92 -14.43 -0.26 -13.79
CA ALA A 92 -13.46 -0.50 -12.72
C ALA A 92 -13.02 0.82 -12.12
N GLU A 93 -13.76 1.29 -11.11
CA GLU A 93 -13.41 2.45 -10.32
C GLU A 93 -13.69 2.17 -8.85
N ASP A 94 -12.86 2.70 -7.96
CA ASP A 94 -13.08 2.59 -6.52
C ASP A 94 -12.34 3.71 -5.75
N THR A 95 -12.72 3.91 -4.50
CA THR A 95 -12.04 4.83 -3.59
C THR A 95 -11.29 4.05 -2.54
N PHE A 96 -10.02 4.41 -2.34
CA PHE A 96 -9.12 3.76 -1.41
C PHE A 96 -8.71 4.74 -0.32
N SER A 97 -8.69 4.25 0.92
CA SER A 97 -8.21 4.98 2.08
C SER A 97 -6.86 4.42 2.49
N PHE A 98 -5.84 5.27 2.45
CA PHE A 98 -4.50 5.00 2.94
C PHE A 98 -4.36 5.64 4.31
N ARG A 99 -4.24 4.82 5.35
CA ARG A 99 -3.87 5.29 6.67
C ARG A 99 -2.36 5.18 6.81
N MET A 100 -1.71 6.29 7.13
CA MET A 100 -0.28 6.41 7.28
C MET A 100 0.07 6.81 8.71
N GLN A 101 1.17 6.27 9.21
CA GLN A 101 1.68 6.56 10.53
C GLN A 101 3.16 6.90 10.44
N GLN A 102 3.58 7.94 11.15
CA GLN A 102 4.98 8.29 11.28
C GLN A 102 5.63 7.38 12.33
N ARG A 103 6.75 6.77 11.97
CA ARG A 103 7.53 5.97 12.92
C ARG A 103 8.35 6.90 13.81
N LEU A 104 8.21 6.69 15.11
CA LEU A 104 8.94 7.44 16.13
C LEU A 104 10.00 6.54 16.76
N GLY A 105 11.25 6.98 16.68
CA GLY A 105 12.41 6.28 17.19
C GLY A 105 12.92 5.13 16.30
N GLY A 106 14.18 4.75 16.55
CA GLY A 106 14.88 3.71 15.80
C GLY A 106 15.50 4.20 14.49
N ARG A 107 15.87 3.27 13.60
CA ARG A 107 16.61 3.56 12.36
C ARG A 107 15.81 4.36 11.31
N TYR A 108 14.49 4.38 11.42
CA TYR A 108 13.56 5.01 10.46
C TYR A 108 12.72 6.11 11.12
N ASP A 109 13.28 6.76 12.14
CA ASP A 109 12.61 7.85 12.85
C ASP A 109 12.20 8.98 11.88
N GLY A 110 11.00 9.50 12.08
CA GLY A 110 10.40 10.55 11.25
C GLY A 110 9.86 10.09 9.89
N THR A 111 10.01 8.81 9.52
CA THR A 111 9.55 8.29 8.22
C THR A 111 8.07 7.87 8.29
N TRP A 112 7.31 8.16 7.23
CA TRP A 112 5.91 7.77 7.11
C TRP A 112 5.76 6.38 6.49
N PHE A 113 4.94 5.54 7.12
CA PHE A 113 4.60 4.20 6.67
C PHE A 113 3.09 4.09 6.45
N THR A 114 2.67 3.23 5.53
CA THR A 114 1.26 2.87 5.38
C THR A 114 0.92 1.83 6.44
N GLU A 115 0.04 2.21 7.37
CA GLU A 115 -0.48 1.36 8.45
C GLU A 115 -1.59 0.45 7.93
N SER A 116 -2.53 0.99 7.16
CA SER A 116 -3.61 0.22 6.58
C SER A 116 -4.10 0.76 5.23
N LEU A 117 -4.66 -0.16 4.44
CA LEU A 117 -5.30 0.13 3.17
C LEU A 117 -6.73 -0.45 3.19
N THR A 118 -7.70 0.42 2.91
CA THR A 118 -9.12 0.04 2.82
C THR A 118 -9.67 0.44 1.46
N ALA A 119 -10.50 -0.42 0.86
CA ALA A 119 -11.28 -0.10 -0.33
C ALA A 119 -12.73 0.12 0.08
N ASP A 120 -13.40 1.16 -0.39
CA ASP A 120 -14.78 1.46 0.00
C ASP A 120 -15.74 0.31 -0.34
N LYS A 121 -15.51 -0.39 -1.45
CA LYS A 121 -16.32 -1.56 -1.86
C LYS A 121 -15.93 -2.85 -1.15
N CYS A 122 -14.83 -2.88 -0.38
CA CYS A 122 -14.39 -4.06 0.36
C CYS A 122 -14.59 -3.85 1.87
N PRO A 123 -15.40 -4.68 2.55
CA PRO A 123 -15.53 -4.60 4.00
C PRO A 123 -14.27 -5.05 4.76
N ARG A 124 -13.23 -5.51 4.05
CA ARG A 124 -11.97 -5.97 4.64
C ARG A 124 -10.95 -4.86 4.65
N GLU A 125 -10.52 -4.48 5.84
CA GLU A 125 -9.32 -3.68 6.01
C GLU A 125 -8.07 -4.55 5.82
N VAL A 126 -7.16 -4.09 4.98
CA VAL A 126 -5.85 -4.71 4.82
C VAL A 126 -4.91 -3.97 5.75
N LEU A 127 -4.69 -4.55 6.92
CA LEU A 127 -3.65 -4.10 7.83
C LEU A 127 -2.29 -4.45 7.23
N LEU A 128 -1.45 -3.43 7.10
CA LEU A 128 -0.09 -3.54 6.59
C LEU A 128 0.94 -3.56 7.74
N SER A 129 0.49 -3.29 8.97
CA SER A 129 1.23 -3.56 10.20
C SER A 129 1.07 -5.04 10.61
N VAL A 130 2.19 -5.74 10.79
CA VAL A 130 2.25 -7.07 11.45
C VAL A 130 3.04 -6.93 12.74
#